data_AF-A0A9P7K4R2-F1
#
_entry.id   AF-A0A9P7K4R2-F1
#
_cell.length_a   1.000
_cell.length_b   1.000
_cell.length_c   1.000
_cell.angle_alpha   90.00
_cell.angle_beta   90.00
_cell.angle_gamma   90.00
#
_symmetry.space_group_name_H-M   'P 1'
#
loop_
_entity.id
_entity.type
_entity.pdbx_description
1 polymer ?
#
loop_
_entity_poly.entity_id
_entity_poly.type
_entity_poly.pdbx_seq_one_letter_code
_entity_poly.pdbx_strand_id
1 'polypeptide(L)'
;MSVMGSLVKNGHTEVTDKLRREVIKIFNGYVDQGVVEVVPGVVFIDTVSSCMIVETIVHLRAIIEGLNLGTSLVDKLTAEGEKKSQRCVLQLLTLVSILVGLAGHTQIEVEDIRETNELFLAAVVEGADFS
;
A
#
# COMPACT_ATOMS: atom_id res chain seq x y z
N MET A 1 -15.49 25.94 -38.16
CA MET A 1 -15.56 25.11 -36.94
C MET A 1 -15.55 26.04 -35.75
N SER A 2 -16.57 26.00 -34.88
CA SER A 2 -16.72 26.95 -33.77
C SER A 2 -15.93 26.47 -32.54
N VAL A 3 -14.98 27.31 -32.12
CA VAL A 3 -14.16 27.18 -30.90
C VAL A 3 -14.99 27.07 -29.61
N MET A 4 -16.29 27.39 -29.66
CA MET A 4 -17.16 27.38 -28.48
C MET A 4 -17.54 25.97 -27.98
N GLY A 5 -17.48 24.95 -28.85
CA GLY A 5 -17.80 23.56 -28.47
C GLY A 5 -16.71 22.86 -27.65
N SER A 6 -15.47 23.34 -27.73
CA SER A 6 -14.32 22.80 -27.02
C SER A 6 -14.27 23.23 -25.55
N LEU A 7 -14.98 24.30 -25.19
CA LEU A 7 -14.90 24.95 -23.89
C LEU A 7 -15.89 24.35 -22.85
N VAL A 8 -16.88 23.56 -23.29
CA VAL A 8 -17.96 23.01 -22.45
C VAL A 8 -17.74 21.54 -22.07
N LYS A 9 -16.74 20.86 -22.64
CA LYS A 9 -16.49 19.42 -22.41
C LYS A 9 -15.55 19.15 -21.23
N ASN A 10 -15.77 19.81 -20.09
CA ASN A 10 -15.11 19.44 -18.82
C ASN A 10 -15.87 18.31 -18.11
N GLY A 11 -16.15 17.21 -18.83
CA GLY A 11 -16.65 15.97 -18.26
C GLY A 11 -15.63 14.88 -18.52
N HIS A 12 -15.08 14.27 -17.46
CA HIS A 12 -14.24 13.09 -17.58
C HIS A 12 -14.98 12.05 -18.44
N THR A 13 -14.57 11.90 -19.70
CA THR A 13 -15.21 10.93 -20.59
C THR A 13 -14.52 9.60 -20.33
N GLU A 14 -15.21 8.69 -19.66
CA GLU A 14 -14.68 7.36 -19.39
C GLU A 14 -14.40 6.63 -20.72
N VAL A 15 -13.19 6.09 -20.84
CA VAL A 15 -12.83 5.26 -21.99
C VAL A 15 -13.56 3.93 -21.85
N THR A 16 -14.59 3.72 -22.67
CA THR A 16 -15.35 2.46 -22.67
C THR A 16 -14.48 1.27 -23.09
N ASP A 17 -14.76 0.09 -22.55
CA ASP A 17 -14.04 -1.14 -22.91
C ASP A 17 -14.16 -1.51 -24.40
N LYS A 18 -15.26 -1.13 -25.05
CA LYS A 18 -15.43 -1.33 -26.49
C LYS A 18 -14.39 -0.54 -27.28
N LEU A 19 -14.22 0.74 -26.96
CA LEU A 19 -13.23 1.60 -27.59
C LEU A 19 -11.80 1.10 -27.32
N ARG A 20 -11.51 0.71 -26.08
CA ARG A 20 -10.21 0.12 -25.71
C ARG A 20 -9.89 -1.12 -26.56
N ARG A 21 -10.84 -2.03 -26.74
CA ARG A 21 -10.65 -3.25 -27.55
C ARG A 21 -10.42 -2.95 -29.03
N GLU A 22 -11.17 -2.02 -29.62
CA GLU A 22 -10.98 -1.65 -31.02
C GLU A 22 -9.61 -1.02 -31.27
N VAL A 23 -9.17 -0.13 -30.38
CA VAL A 23 -7.84 0.48 -30.46
C VAL A 23 -6.74 -0.58 -30.32
N ILE A 24 -6.86 -1.50 -29.36
CA ILE A 24 -5.88 -2.60 -29.18
C ILE A 24 -5.81 -3.49 -30.44
N LYS A 25 -6.95 -3.80 -31.06
CA LYS A 25 -6.98 -4.60 -32.29
C LYS A 25 -6.22 -3.92 -33.44
N ILE A 26 -6.45 -2.62 -33.63
CA ILE A 26 -5.77 -1.84 -34.67
C ILE A 26 -4.27 -1.73 -34.35
N PHE A 27 -3.92 -1.45 -33.09
CA PHE A 27 -2.54 -1.34 -32.64
C PHE A 27 -1.74 -2.63 -32.91
N ASN A 28 -2.28 -3.79 -32.55
CA ASN A 28 -1.64 -5.07 -32.84
C ASN A 28 -1.41 -5.29 -34.33
N GLY A 29 -2.35 -4.84 -35.18
CA GLY A 29 -2.16 -4.87 -36.63
C GLY A 29 -0.98 -4.02 -37.12
N TYR A 30 -0.70 -2.87 -36.49
CA TYR A 30 0.49 -2.06 -36.81
C TYR A 30 1.79 -2.67 -36.30
N VAL A 31 1.74 -3.38 -35.17
CA VAL A 31 2.88 -4.15 -34.64
C VAL A 31 3.23 -5.30 -35.59
N ASP A 32 2.24 -6.05 -36.06
CA ASP A 32 2.44 -7.18 -36.98
C ASP A 32 2.99 -6.74 -38.35
N GLN A 33 2.66 -5.53 -38.78
CA GLN A 33 3.19 -4.92 -40.01
C GLN A 33 4.61 -4.37 -39.85
N GLY A 34 5.17 -4.40 -38.63
CA GLY A 34 6.51 -3.87 -38.34
C GLY A 34 6.59 -2.33 -38.42
N VAL A 35 5.46 -1.63 -38.38
CA VAL A 35 5.39 -0.16 -38.47
C VAL A 35 5.69 0.49 -37.11
N VAL A 36 5.37 -0.20 -36.02
CA VAL A 36 5.56 0.27 -34.65
C VAL A 36 6.17 -0.82 -33.77
N GLU A 37 7.07 -0.41 -32.87
CA GLU A 37 7.65 -1.27 -31.83
C GLU A 37 7.05 -0.88 -30.48
N VAL A 38 6.66 -1.88 -29.69
CA VAL A 38 6.08 -1.64 -28.35
C VAL A 38 7.22 -1.52 -27.35
N VAL A 39 7.42 -0.31 -26.80
CA VAL A 39 8.37 -0.09 -25.70
C VAL A 39 7.59 -0.19 -24.37
N PRO A 40 7.83 -1.21 -23.55
CA PRO A 40 7.17 -1.33 -22.25
C PRO A 40 7.65 -0.22 -21.30
N GLY A 41 6.71 0.47 -20.65
CA GLY A 41 6.98 1.45 -19.60
C GLY A 41 6.75 0.88 -18.20
N VAL A 42 7.25 1.58 -17.19
CA VAL A 42 6.96 1.27 -15.78
C VAL A 42 5.85 2.21 -15.30
N VAL A 43 4.79 1.64 -14.74
CA VAL A 43 3.72 2.39 -14.08
C VAL A 43 3.91 2.26 -12.58
N PHE A 44 4.19 3.39 -11.91
CA PHE A 44 4.27 3.45 -10.46
C PHE A 44 2.88 3.76 -9.89
N ILE A 45 2.33 2.80 -9.16
CA ILE A 45 1.10 2.97 -8.39
C ILE A 45 1.53 3.13 -6.93
N ASP A 46 1.48 4.36 -6.43
CA ASP A 46 1.93 4.69 -5.07
C ASP A 46 1.00 4.09 -4.00
N THR A 47 -0.28 3.91 -4.31
CA THR A 47 -1.28 3.44 -3.33
C THR A 47 -2.26 2.46 -3.98
N VAL A 48 -2.21 1.19 -3.56
CA VAL A 48 -3.19 0.16 -3.92
C VAL A 48 -4.06 -0.13 -2.68
N SER A 49 -5.33 -0.47 -2.88
CA SER A 49 -6.37 -0.59 -1.84
C SER A 49 -5.89 -1.27 -0.54
N SER A 50 -6.03 -0.53 0.57
CA SER A 50 -5.20 -0.63 1.76
C SER A 50 -5.38 -1.85 2.66
N CYS A 51 -6.49 -2.59 2.57
CA CYS A 51 -6.83 -3.64 3.55
C CYS A 51 -6.10 -4.96 3.25
N MET A 52 -6.25 -5.51 2.04
CA MET A 52 -5.70 -6.83 1.66
C MET A 52 -4.16 -6.88 1.60
N ILE A 53 -3.53 -5.72 1.45
CA ILE A 53 -2.07 -5.61 1.31
C ILE A 53 -1.39 -5.55 2.67
N VAL A 54 -2.04 -4.98 3.69
CA VAL A 54 -1.41 -4.82 5.02
C VAL A 54 -1.14 -6.16 5.67
N GLU A 55 -2.12 -7.07 5.66
CA GLU A 55 -1.94 -8.42 6.20
C GLU A 55 -0.77 -9.15 5.52
N THR A 56 -0.73 -9.09 4.19
CA THR A 56 0.33 -9.73 3.38
C THR A 56 1.70 -9.12 3.69
N ILE A 57 1.79 -7.80 3.80
CA ILE A 57 3.02 -7.08 4.12
C ILE A 57 3.52 -7.44 5.52
N VAL A 58 2.63 -7.45 6.52
CA VAL A 58 2.95 -7.81 7.90
C VAL A 58 3.44 -9.26 7.97
N HIS A 59 2.77 -10.17 7.25
CA HIS A 59 3.14 -11.58 7.23
C HIS A 59 4.50 -11.82 6.57
N LEU A 60 4.76 -11.18 5.42
CA LEU A 60 6.07 -11.23 4.76
C LEU A 60 7.16 -10.69 5.66
N ARG A 61 6.88 -9.60 6.37
CA ARG A 61 7.85 -9.00 7.28
C ARG A 61 8.16 -9.90 8.48
N ALA A 62 7.14 -10.54 9.04
CA ALA A 62 7.31 -11.52 10.10
C ALA A 62 8.18 -12.71 9.65
N ILE A 63 8.00 -13.22 8.43
CA ILE A 63 8.83 -14.29 7.87
C ILE A 63 10.30 -13.85 7.74
N ILE A 64 10.55 -12.64 7.22
CA ILE A 64 11.91 -12.11 7.04
C ILE A 64 12.62 -11.92 8.39
N GLU A 65 11.89 -11.45 9.41
CA GLU A 65 12.42 -11.21 10.75
C GLU A 65 12.40 -12.45 11.65
N GLY A 66 11.85 -13.58 11.17
CA GLY A 66 11.76 -14.83 11.93
C GLY A 66 10.75 -14.78 13.10
N LEU A 67 9.75 -13.93 13.00
CA LEU A 67 8.74 -13.70 14.04
C LEU A 67 7.54 -14.61 13.86
N ASN A 68 7.08 -15.22 14.96
CA ASN A 68 5.82 -15.96 14.97
C ASN A 68 4.68 -15.05 15.45
N LEU A 69 3.83 -14.62 14.52
CA LEU A 69 2.65 -13.80 14.81
C LEU A 69 1.39 -14.66 14.91
N GLY A 70 0.65 -14.52 16.01
CA GLY A 70 -0.70 -15.07 16.12
C GLY A 70 -1.68 -14.37 15.18
N THR A 71 -2.69 -15.07 14.68
CA THR A 71 -3.73 -14.50 13.79
C THR A 71 -4.44 -13.30 14.41
N SER A 72 -4.74 -13.35 15.71
CA SER A 72 -5.35 -12.22 16.44
C SER A 72 -4.47 -10.95 16.48
N LEU A 73 -3.16 -11.07 16.30
CA LEU A 73 -2.24 -9.92 16.25
C LEU A 73 -2.27 -9.26 14.88
N VAL A 74 -2.33 -10.07 13.83
CA VAL A 74 -2.45 -9.58 12.46
C VAL A 74 -3.72 -8.76 12.31
N ASP A 75 -4.85 -9.25 12.83
CA ASP A 75 -6.12 -8.52 12.80
C ASP A 75 -6.03 -7.15 13.51
N LYS A 76 -5.36 -7.10 14.67
CA LYS A 76 -5.14 -5.84 15.42
C LYS A 76 -4.21 -4.89 14.69
N LEU A 77 -3.12 -5.39 14.11
CA LEU A 77 -2.17 -4.59 13.33
C LEU A 77 -2.82 -4.04 12.06
N THR A 78 -3.67 -4.83 11.41
CA THR A 78 -4.45 -4.40 10.24
C THR A 78 -5.45 -3.32 10.63
N ALA A 79 -6.22 -3.51 11.71
CA ALA A 79 -7.15 -2.49 12.21
C ALA A 79 -6.44 -1.20 12.64
N GLU A 80 -5.26 -1.31 13.25
CA GLU A 80 -4.44 -0.16 13.61
C GLU A 80 -3.87 0.54 12.36
N GLY A 81 -3.52 -0.24 11.33
CA GLY A 81 -3.09 0.24 10.02
C GLY A 81 -4.19 0.92 9.20
N GLU A 82 -5.45 0.57 9.43
CA GLU A 82 -6.60 1.27 8.85
C GLU A 82 -6.87 2.60 9.56
N LYS A 83 -6.68 2.67 10.89
CA LYS A 83 -6.83 3.90 11.67
C LYS A 83 -5.65 4.86 11.50
N LYS A 84 -4.44 4.33 11.35
CA LYS A 84 -3.19 5.08 11.19
C LYS A 84 -2.64 4.93 9.76
N SER A 85 -1.35 5.17 9.58
CA SER A 85 -0.65 4.91 8.32
C SER A 85 -0.11 3.48 8.29
N GLN A 86 -0.11 2.83 7.12
CA GLN A 86 0.51 1.52 6.91
C GLN A 86 2.01 1.49 7.27
N ARG A 87 2.71 2.63 7.13
CA ARG A 87 4.11 2.78 7.53
C ARG A 87 4.28 2.61 9.04
N CYS A 88 3.31 3.09 9.81
CA CYS A 88 3.30 3.01 11.27
C CYS A 88 3.29 1.55 11.73
N VAL A 89 2.48 0.71 11.09
CA VAL A 89 2.37 -0.72 11.39
C VAL A 89 3.69 -1.45 11.17
N LEU A 90 4.38 -1.15 10.06
CA LEU A 90 5.69 -1.73 9.76
C LEU A 90 6.78 -1.30 10.75
N GLN A 91 6.77 -0.02 11.14
CA GLN A 91 7.70 0.51 12.13
C GLN A 91 7.45 -0.10 13.51
N LEU A 92 6.19 -0.24 13.91
CA LEU A 92 5.80 -0.95 15.13
C LEU A 92 6.34 -2.38 15.14
N LEU A 93 6.13 -3.13 14.06
CA LEU A 93 6.60 -4.52 13.99
C LEU A 93 8.12 -4.62 14.16
N THR A 94 8.88 -3.69 13.56
CA THR A 94 10.34 -3.63 13.70
C THR A 94 10.75 -3.33 15.14
N LEU A 95 10.06 -2.39 15.81
CA LEU A 95 10.34 -2.03 17.20
C LEU A 95 10.00 -3.15 18.18
N VAL A 96 8.85 -3.79 18.00
CA VAL A 96 8.40 -4.94 18.81
C VAL A 96 9.38 -6.10 18.67
N SER A 97 9.85 -6.38 17.45
CA SER A 97 10.87 -7.41 17.18
C SER A 97 12.14 -7.21 18.01
N ILE A 98 12.61 -5.96 18.11
CA ILE A 98 13.79 -5.62 18.91
C ILE A 98 13.50 -5.79 20.41
N LEU A 99 12.36 -5.31 20.91
CA LEU A 99 11.98 -5.43 22.32
C LEU A 99 11.84 -6.88 22.77
N VAL A 100 11.17 -7.70 21.96
CA VAL A 100 10.96 -9.13 22.20
C VAL A 100 12.30 -9.88 22.16
N GLY A 101 13.18 -9.52 21.23
CA GLY A 101 14.56 -10.01 21.18
C GLY A 101 15.39 -9.66 22.42
N LEU A 102 15.22 -8.45 22.98
CA LEU A 102 15.88 -8.02 24.23
C LEU A 102 15.31 -8.73 25.46
N ALA A 103 14.00 -9.01 25.48
CA ALA A 103 13.33 -9.73 26.55
C ALA A 103 13.56 -11.25 26.51
N GLY A 104 14.13 -11.77 25.42
CA GLY A 104 14.38 -13.20 25.22
C GLY A 104 13.13 -14.02 24.89
N HIS A 105 12.03 -13.35 24.54
CA HIS A 105 10.80 -13.99 24.07
C HIS A 105 10.93 -14.28 22.56
N THR A 106 10.38 -15.41 22.11
CA THR A 106 10.34 -15.79 20.68
C THR A 106 8.95 -15.63 20.05
N GLN A 107 7.96 -15.25 20.85
CA GLN A 107 6.58 -15.03 20.42
C GLN A 107 6.19 -13.62 20.81
N ILE A 108 5.64 -12.89 19.86
CA ILE A 108 5.10 -11.54 20.11
C ILE A 108 3.71 -11.72 20.71
N GLU A 109 3.42 -11.04 21.81
CA GLU A 109 2.09 -10.94 22.37
C GLU A 109 1.44 -9.58 22.07
N VAL A 110 0.13 -9.48 22.31
CA VAL A 110 -0.62 -8.21 22.13
C VAL A 110 -0.04 -7.12 23.04
N GLU A 111 0.41 -7.50 24.24
CA GLU A 111 0.92 -6.57 25.23
C GLU A 111 2.22 -5.91 24.77
N ASP A 112 3.13 -6.62 24.10
CA ASP A 112 4.37 -6.06 23.55
C ASP A 112 4.08 -4.96 22.52
N ILE A 113 3.04 -5.15 21.70
CA ILE A 113 2.60 -4.16 20.71
C ILE A 113 2.03 -2.94 21.41
N ARG A 114 1.23 -3.14 22.48
CA ARG A 114 0.65 -2.05 23.27
C ARG A 114 1.74 -1.22 23.94
N GLU A 115 2.68 -1.87 24.59
CA GLU A 115 3.84 -1.23 25.24
C GLU A 115 4.68 -0.45 24.22
N THR A 116 4.98 -1.05 23.07
CA THR A 116 5.75 -0.37 22.01
C THR A 116 4.99 0.83 21.43
N ASN A 117 3.68 0.72 21.25
CA ASN A 117 2.84 1.81 20.75
C ASN A 117 2.76 2.97 21.76
N GLU A 118 2.68 2.67 23.06
CA GLU A 118 2.74 3.68 24.13
C GLU A 118 4.12 4.34 24.20
N LEU A 119 5.21 3.56 24.12
CA LEU A 119 6.59 4.07 24.21
C LEU A 119 7.02 4.91 23.00
N PHE A 120 6.65 4.51 21.77
CA PHE A 120 7.25 5.06 20.56
C PHE A 120 6.30 5.85 19.65
N LEU A 121 4.98 5.63 19.73
CA LEU A 121 4.03 6.35 18.88
C LEU A 121 3.27 7.46 19.60
N ALA A 122 3.01 7.34 20.89
CA ALA A 122 2.47 8.45 21.66
C ALA A 122 3.44 9.65 21.65
N ALA A 123 4.74 9.38 21.81
CA ALA A 123 5.79 10.42 21.81
C ALA A 123 5.92 11.18 20.47
N VAL A 124 5.66 10.52 19.33
CA VAL A 124 5.72 11.16 18.00
C VAL A 124 4.45 11.97 17.71
N VAL A 125 3.29 11.55 18.22
CA VAL A 125 2.04 12.31 18.06
C VAL A 125 1.98 13.50 19.02
N GLU A 126 2.46 13.37 20.27
CA GLU A 126 2.57 14.51 21.21
C GLU A 126 3.61 15.56 20.76
N GLY A 127 4.59 15.19 19.94
CA GLY A 127 5.52 16.13 19.32
C GLY A 127 4.92 17.00 18.21
N ALA A 128 3.68 16.75 17.78
CA ALA A 128 3.02 17.47 16.70
C ALA A 128 2.07 18.58 17.16
N ASP A 129 1.83 18.74 18.48
CA ASP A 129 0.93 19.77 19.05
C ASP A 129 1.67 21.03 19.57
N PHE A 130 2.93 21.23 19.19
CA PHE A 130 3.63 22.51 19.35
C PHE A 130 3.88 23.19 17.99
N SER A 131 2.81 23.64 17.32
CA SER A 131 2.81 24.94 16.61
C SER A 131 1.42 25.38 16.16
#